data_AF-A0AAE4K3S6-F1
#
_entry.id   AF-A0AAE4K3S6-F1
#
_cell.length_a   1.000
_cell.length_b   1.000
_cell.length_c   1.000
_cell.angle_alpha   90.00
_cell.angle_beta   90.00
_cell.angle_gamma   90.00
#
_symmetry.space_group_name_H-M   'P 1'
#
loop_
_entity.id
_entity.type
_entity.pdbx_description
1 polymer ?
#
loop_
_entity_poly.entity_id
_entity_poly.type
_entity_poly.pdbx_seq_one_letter_code
_entity_poly.pdbx_strand_id
1 'polypeptide(L)'
;MPKAFITIGDKTSHGGTVISGDLTFMVHGKPVARVGDQTVCPRCQGTFAITTGALDMFSLGAAVARHGDRTACGATLIASQATSTHAEGRIASPEFLAAEAEVAKAGAGNAASVDSGICLSCMRDAAVSGATLLVRS
;
A
#
# COMPACT_ATOMS: atom_id res chain seq x y z
N MET A 1 10.49 -19.98 -1.37
CA MET A 1 11.45 -19.87 -0.25
C MET A 1 10.99 -18.79 0.68
N PRO A 2 11.00 -19.00 2.01
CA PRO A 2 10.60 -17.98 2.97
C PRO A 2 11.59 -16.81 2.95
N LYS A 3 11.08 -15.58 3.01
CA LYS A 3 11.86 -14.35 3.09
C LYS A 3 11.68 -13.71 4.46
N ALA A 4 12.77 -13.27 5.07
CA ALA A 4 12.73 -12.60 6.36
C ALA A 4 12.05 -11.22 6.28
N PHE A 5 11.32 -10.84 7.33
CA PHE A 5 10.78 -9.50 7.48
C PHE A 5 11.87 -8.45 7.68
N ILE A 6 11.66 -7.29 7.09
CA ILE A 6 12.49 -6.11 7.33
C ILE A 6 11.99 -5.37 8.57
N THR A 7 12.92 -4.93 9.40
CA THR A 7 12.67 -4.17 10.63
C THR A 7 13.44 -2.85 10.64
N ILE A 8 13.03 -1.91 11.50
CA ILE A 8 13.79 -0.67 11.71
C ILE A 8 15.24 -1.00 12.10
N GLY A 9 16.19 -0.32 11.45
CA GLY A 9 17.62 -0.53 11.63
C GLY A 9 18.25 -1.51 10.65
N ASP A 10 17.45 -2.23 9.85
CA ASP A 10 17.97 -3.07 8.77
C ASP A 10 18.66 -2.26 7.68
N LYS A 11 19.59 -2.90 6.98
CA LYS A 11 20.48 -2.24 6.02
C LYS A 11 19.95 -2.35 4.60
N THR A 12 20.42 -1.45 3.74
CA THR A 12 20.17 -1.52 2.31
C THR A 12 21.46 -1.78 1.55
N SER A 13 21.36 -2.29 0.32
CA SER A 13 22.52 -2.56 -0.55
C SER A 13 23.35 -1.30 -0.88
N HIS A 14 22.79 -0.11 -0.72
CA HIS A 14 23.48 1.17 -0.87
C HIS A 14 24.16 1.66 0.43
N GLY A 15 24.22 0.81 1.46
CA GLY A 15 24.74 1.17 2.79
C GLY A 15 23.75 1.98 3.64
N GLY A 16 22.49 2.06 3.19
CA GLY A 16 21.43 2.78 3.89
C GLY A 16 20.85 2.03 5.08
N THR A 17 19.90 2.67 5.76
CA THR A 17 19.22 2.09 6.94
C THR A 17 17.72 2.39 6.90
N VAL A 18 16.90 1.44 7.29
CA VAL A 18 15.44 1.60 7.46
C VAL A 18 15.16 2.38 8.74
N ILE A 19 14.36 3.45 8.66
CA ILE A 19 14.15 4.39 9.77
C ILE A 19 12.70 4.46 10.27
N SER A 20 11.73 3.91 9.54
CA SER A 20 10.33 3.84 9.98
C SER A 20 9.76 2.43 9.79
N GLY A 21 8.68 2.15 10.52
CA GLY A 21 8.02 0.86 10.57
C GLY A 21 6.73 0.92 11.38
N ASP A 22 6.01 -0.20 11.41
CA ASP A 22 4.74 -0.37 12.12
C ASP A 22 4.96 -0.72 13.60
N LEU A 23 4.55 0.19 14.49
CA LEU A 23 4.68 0.01 15.95
C LEU A 23 3.73 -1.05 16.51
N THR A 24 2.70 -1.45 15.77
CA THR A 24 1.77 -2.51 16.18
C THR A 24 2.28 -3.89 15.80
N PHE A 25 3.19 -3.97 14.84
CA PHE A 25 3.79 -5.22 14.38
C PHE A 25 5.29 -5.27 14.69
N MET A 26 5.62 -5.96 15.77
CA MET A 26 6.97 -6.02 16.32
C MET A 26 7.61 -7.39 16.10
N VAL A 27 8.83 -7.39 15.57
CA VAL A 27 9.68 -8.58 15.43
C VAL A 27 10.95 -8.35 16.25
N HIS A 28 11.20 -9.20 17.25
CA HIS A 28 12.32 -9.07 18.18
C HIS A 28 12.43 -7.68 18.83
N GLY A 29 11.28 -7.08 19.18
CA GLY A 29 11.21 -5.74 19.77
C GLY A 29 11.49 -4.60 18.80
N LYS A 30 11.59 -4.87 17.50
CA LYS A 30 11.75 -3.86 16.45
C LYS A 30 10.50 -3.77 15.57
N PRO A 31 10.03 -2.57 15.22
CA PRO A 31 8.92 -2.40 14.30
C PRO A 31 9.24 -2.97 12.92
N VAL A 32 8.28 -3.68 12.34
CA VAL A 32 8.38 -4.24 10.98
C VAL A 32 8.11 -3.14 9.94
N ALA A 33 8.93 -3.08 8.91
CA ALA A 33 8.79 -2.11 7.82
C ALA A 33 7.77 -2.59 6.76
N ARG A 34 7.16 -1.63 6.08
CA ARG A 34 6.11 -1.84 5.07
C ARG A 34 6.38 -0.96 3.85
N VAL A 35 5.62 -1.19 2.78
CA VAL A 35 5.60 -0.29 1.63
C VAL A 35 5.19 1.12 2.10
N GLY A 36 5.95 2.12 1.68
CA GLY A 36 5.81 3.52 2.12
C GLY A 36 6.72 3.91 3.29
N ASP A 37 7.26 2.95 4.06
CA ASP A 37 8.23 3.27 5.12
C ASP A 37 9.55 3.79 4.55
N GLN A 38 10.23 4.64 5.32
CA GLN A 38 11.36 5.42 4.86
C GLN A 38 12.69 4.73 5.16
N THR A 39 13.63 4.94 4.25
CA THR A 39 15.03 4.51 4.36
C THR A 39 15.95 5.69 4.10
N VAL A 40 17.04 5.80 4.85
CA VAL A 40 18.10 6.78 4.58
C VAL A 40 19.16 6.13 3.70
N CYS A 41 19.45 6.73 2.56
CA CYS A 41 20.45 6.23 1.61
C CYS A 41 21.66 7.19 1.55
N PRO A 42 22.85 6.79 2.06
CA PRO A 42 24.03 7.64 2.01
C PRO A 42 24.57 7.81 0.58
N ARG A 43 24.38 6.81 -0.28
CA ARG A 43 24.80 6.85 -1.68
C ARG A 43 24.02 7.86 -2.53
N CYS A 44 22.70 7.94 -2.30
CA CYS A 44 21.81 8.83 -3.04
C CYS A 44 21.52 10.13 -2.28
N GLN A 45 22.11 10.31 -1.09
CA GLN A 45 21.98 11.50 -0.24
C GLN A 45 20.53 11.93 0.02
N GLY A 46 19.69 11.00 0.48
CA GLY A 46 18.30 11.31 0.75
C GLY A 46 17.53 10.20 1.47
N THR A 47 16.25 10.50 1.74
CA THR A 47 15.28 9.55 2.27
C THR A 47 14.39 9.01 1.16
N PHE A 48 14.23 7.69 1.11
CA PHE A 48 13.50 6.99 0.07
C PHE A 48 12.54 5.97 0.66
N ALA A 49 11.30 5.99 0.17
CA ALA A 49 10.29 5.03 0.58
C ALA A 49 10.58 3.62 0.05
N ILE A 50 10.15 2.60 0.78
CA ILE A 50 10.07 1.21 0.31
C ILE A 50 8.94 1.11 -0.71
N THR A 51 9.22 0.52 -1.88
CA THR A 51 8.30 0.49 -3.02
C THR A 51 7.73 -0.90 -3.32
N THR A 52 8.34 -1.97 -2.82
CA THR A 52 7.84 -3.34 -3.00
C THR A 52 7.71 -4.04 -1.65
N GLY A 53 6.81 -5.04 -1.59
CA GLY A 53 6.52 -5.81 -0.39
C GLY A 53 5.94 -7.19 -0.72
N ALA A 54 5.40 -7.85 0.31
CA ALA A 54 4.58 -9.05 0.16
C ALA A 54 3.27 -8.77 -0.58
N LEU A 55 2.86 -9.70 -1.43
CA LEU A 55 1.60 -9.56 -2.17
C LEU A 55 0.42 -10.09 -1.35
N ASP A 56 0.67 -11.04 -0.47
CA ASP A 56 -0.33 -11.76 0.32
C ASP A 56 -0.34 -11.36 1.81
N MET A 57 0.45 -10.36 2.20
CA MET A 57 0.55 -9.91 3.60
C MET A 57 0.60 -8.40 3.72
N PHE A 58 -0.38 -7.86 4.46
CA PHE A 58 -0.58 -6.43 4.69
C PHE A 58 -0.63 -6.13 6.18
N SER A 59 -0.10 -4.99 6.59
CA SER A 59 -0.26 -4.43 7.94
C SER A 59 -0.66 -2.96 7.85
N LEU A 60 -1.71 -2.57 8.58
CA LEU A 60 -2.38 -1.26 8.50
C LEU A 60 -2.54 -0.74 7.05
N GLY A 61 -3.02 -1.60 6.15
CA GLY A 61 -3.30 -1.26 4.75
C GLY A 61 -2.09 -1.21 3.80
N ALA A 62 -0.87 -1.50 4.28
CA ALA A 62 0.34 -1.51 3.45
C ALA A 62 1.02 -2.89 3.44
N ALA A 63 1.52 -3.30 2.28
CA ALA A 63 2.24 -4.56 2.12
C ALA A 63 3.50 -4.61 3.00
N VAL A 64 3.76 -5.75 3.65
CA VAL A 64 4.90 -5.92 4.55
C VAL A 64 6.20 -6.08 3.75
N ALA A 65 7.25 -5.37 4.14
CA ALA A 65 8.55 -5.43 3.46
C ALA A 65 9.38 -6.65 3.90
N ARG A 66 10.03 -7.30 2.94
CA ARG A 66 10.79 -8.53 3.11
C ARG A 66 12.20 -8.40 2.54
N HIS A 67 13.06 -9.34 2.89
CA HIS A 67 14.39 -9.45 2.31
C HIS A 67 14.32 -9.50 0.78
N GLY A 68 15.09 -8.63 0.13
CA GLY A 68 15.10 -8.52 -1.33
C GLY A 68 14.12 -7.50 -1.92
N ASP A 69 13.26 -6.88 -1.11
CA ASP A 69 12.39 -5.79 -1.57
C ASP A 69 13.18 -4.51 -1.86
N ARG A 70 12.57 -3.61 -2.65
CA ARG A 70 13.23 -2.44 -3.21
C ARG A 70 12.74 -1.14 -2.58
N THR A 71 13.61 -0.15 -2.63
CA THR A 71 13.34 1.24 -2.27
C THR A 71 13.22 2.11 -3.52
N ALA A 72 12.68 3.32 -3.37
CA ALA A 72 12.51 4.26 -4.48
C ALA A 72 13.84 4.68 -5.14
N CYS A 73 14.96 4.69 -4.39
CA CYS A 73 16.29 4.92 -4.96
C CYS A 73 16.89 3.69 -5.67
N GLY A 74 16.18 2.57 -5.71
CA GLY A 74 16.64 1.31 -6.31
C GLY A 74 17.48 0.42 -5.40
N ALA A 75 17.74 0.80 -4.13
CA ALA A 75 18.44 -0.05 -3.19
C ALA A 75 17.57 -1.23 -2.75
N THR A 76 18.21 -2.37 -2.45
CA THR A 76 17.57 -3.59 -1.97
C THR A 76 17.67 -3.68 -0.45
N LEU A 77 16.60 -4.13 0.20
CA LEU A 77 16.53 -4.31 1.66
C LEU A 77 17.21 -5.62 2.10
N ILE A 78 18.02 -5.53 3.15
CA ILE A 78 18.81 -6.62 3.72
C ILE A 78 18.37 -6.83 5.17
N ALA A 79 17.70 -7.95 5.43
CA ALA A 79 17.23 -8.28 6.76
C ALA A 79 18.42 -8.60 7.67
N SER A 80 18.43 -8.08 8.90
CA SER A 80 19.42 -8.47 9.92
C SER A 80 19.07 -9.77 10.65
N GLN A 81 17.87 -10.30 10.42
CA GLN A 81 17.34 -11.52 11.02
C GLN A 81 16.90 -12.52 9.93
N ALA A 82 16.85 -13.81 10.29
CA ALA A 82 16.31 -14.87 9.43
C ALA A 82 15.29 -15.79 10.13
N THR A 83 14.81 -15.44 11.32
CA THR A 83 13.92 -16.28 12.14
C THR A 83 12.45 -15.98 11.88
N SER A 84 12.11 -14.70 11.68
CA SER A 84 10.74 -14.27 11.38
C SER A 84 10.59 -14.08 9.88
N THR A 85 10.06 -15.10 9.22
CA THR A 85 9.98 -15.16 7.75
C THR A 85 8.57 -15.39 7.25
N HIS A 86 8.31 -14.88 6.04
CA HIS A 86 7.09 -15.11 5.28
C HIS A 86 7.38 -15.97 4.05
N ALA A 87 6.66 -17.08 3.89
CA ALA A 87 6.64 -17.83 2.64
C ALA A 87 5.45 -17.32 1.81
N GLU A 88 5.71 -16.69 0.66
CA GLU A 88 4.63 -16.30 -0.25
C GLU A 88 3.86 -17.57 -0.67
N GLY A 89 2.57 -17.58 -0.37
CA GLY A 89 1.68 -18.64 -0.81
C GLY A 89 1.42 -18.50 -2.31
N ARG A 90 1.39 -19.61 -3.04
CA ARG A 90 0.95 -19.61 -4.45
C ARG A 90 -0.54 -19.30 -4.50
N ILE A 91 -0.89 -18.03 -4.48
CA ILE A 91 -2.24 -17.60 -4.87
C ILE A 91 -2.40 -17.91 -6.37
N ALA A 92 -3.37 -18.75 -6.67
CA ALA A 92 -3.86 -18.91 -8.03
C ALA A 92 -4.55 -17.60 -8.44
N SER A 93 -4.24 -17.16 -9.66
CA SER A 93 -4.82 -16.02 -10.39
C SER A 93 -4.59 -14.60 -9.83
N PRO A 94 -4.09 -13.66 -10.65
CA PRO A 94 -3.76 -12.29 -10.26
C PRO A 94 -4.98 -11.36 -10.11
N GLU A 95 -6.21 -11.87 -10.10
CA GLU A 95 -7.42 -11.05 -10.24
C GLU A 95 -7.87 -10.36 -8.95
N PHE A 96 -7.37 -10.76 -7.78
CA PHE A 96 -7.82 -10.22 -6.48
C PHE A 96 -6.86 -9.24 -5.80
N LEU A 97 -5.66 -8.99 -6.35
CA LEU A 97 -4.63 -8.14 -5.72
C LEU A 97 -4.57 -6.70 -6.22
N ALA A 98 -5.44 -6.31 -7.15
CA ALA A 98 -5.54 -4.94 -7.64
C ALA A 98 -6.45 -4.03 -6.78
N ALA A 99 -6.82 -4.46 -5.56
CA ALA A 99 -7.86 -3.76 -4.78
C ALA A 99 -7.37 -2.60 -3.89
N GLU A 100 -6.08 -2.52 -3.52
CA GLU A 100 -5.63 -1.53 -2.50
C GLU A 100 -4.54 -0.56 -3.00
N ALA A 101 -4.28 -0.49 -4.31
CA ALA A 101 -3.42 0.54 -4.92
C ALA A 101 -4.22 1.68 -5.59
N GLU A 102 -5.54 1.55 -5.68
CA GLU A 102 -6.45 2.51 -6.34
C GLU A 102 -7.19 3.43 -5.35
N VAL A 103 -6.86 3.45 -4.06
CA VAL A 103 -7.52 4.38 -3.10
C VAL A 103 -6.91 5.80 -3.15
N ALA A 104 -5.79 5.99 -3.86
CA ALA A 104 -5.14 7.31 -3.99
C ALA A 104 -5.51 8.09 -5.27
N LYS A 105 -6.38 7.55 -6.15
CA LYS A 105 -6.79 8.22 -7.40
C LYS A 105 -8.31 8.29 -7.61
N ALA A 106 -9.12 8.22 -6.56
CA ALA A 106 -10.54 8.56 -6.63
C ALA A 106 -10.76 10.06 -6.39
N GLY A 107 -10.13 10.89 -7.23
CA GLY A 107 -10.45 12.29 -7.38
C GLY A 107 -10.95 12.51 -8.81
N ALA A 108 -12.26 12.72 -8.93
CA ALA A 108 -13.03 12.96 -10.16
C ALA A 108 -13.38 11.73 -11.02
N GLY A 109 -14.66 11.35 -10.98
CA GLY A 109 -15.33 10.65 -12.09
C GLY A 109 -15.82 9.24 -11.79
N ASN A 110 -16.93 9.12 -11.06
CA ASN A 110 -18.13 8.40 -11.51
C ASN A 110 -19.06 8.19 -10.31
N ALA A 111 -20.17 8.94 -10.29
CA ALA A 111 -21.36 8.46 -9.61
C ALA A 111 -21.74 7.15 -10.33
N ALA A 112 -21.54 6.02 -9.66
CA ALA A 112 -22.10 4.75 -10.08
C ALA A 112 -23.58 4.96 -10.40
N SER A 113 -24.04 4.44 -11.53
CA SER A 113 -25.46 4.31 -11.83
C SER A 113 -26.07 3.40 -10.77
N VAL A 114 -26.44 4.00 -9.64
CA VAL A 114 -27.37 3.39 -8.72
C VAL A 114 -28.64 3.17 -9.53
N ASP A 115 -29.17 1.95 -9.47
CA ASP A 115 -30.48 1.57 -9.99
C ASP A 115 -31.58 2.25 -9.16
N SER A 116 -31.48 3.57 -9.07
CA SER A 116 -32.53 4.47 -8.67
C SER A 116 -33.26 4.75 -9.97
N GLY A 117 -34.56 4.46 -10.05
CA GLY A 117 -35.40 4.81 -11.20
C GLY A 117 -35.57 6.32 -11.42
N ILE A 118 -34.53 7.11 -11.14
CA ILE A 118 -34.39 8.55 -11.28
C ILE A 118 -33.11 8.76 -12.06
N CYS A 119 -33.23 9.38 -13.23
CA CYS A 119 -32.11 9.58 -14.11
C CYS A 119 -31.10 10.61 -13.53
N LEU A 120 -29.80 10.43 -13.81
CA LEU A 120 -28.76 11.34 -13.30
C LEU A 120 -28.95 12.79 -13.81
N SER A 121 -29.48 12.95 -15.02
CA SER A 121 -29.89 14.28 -15.54
C SER A 121 -31.06 14.86 -14.75
N CYS A 122 -32.06 14.04 -14.41
CA CYS A 122 -33.22 14.44 -13.61
C CYS A 122 -32.77 15.00 -12.23
N MET A 123 -31.78 14.36 -11.59
CA MET A 123 -31.23 14.86 -10.33
C MET A 123 -30.46 16.18 -10.49
N ARG A 124 -29.72 16.34 -11.59
CA ARG A 124 -28.99 17.59 -11.85
C ARG A 124 -29.94 18.75 -12.12
N ASP A 125 -31.00 18.53 -12.89
CA ASP A 125 -31.99 19.57 -13.19
C ASP A 125 -32.78 19.96 -11.94
N ALA A 126 -33.11 18.99 -11.07
CA ALA A 126 -33.74 19.26 -9.78
C ALA A 126 -32.86 20.13 -8.88
N ALA A 127 -31.56 19.85 -8.83
CA ALA A 127 -30.61 20.62 -8.04
C ALA A 127 -30.46 22.06 -8.54
N VAL A 128 -30.48 22.28 -9.86
CA VAL A 128 -30.40 23.63 -10.45
C VAL A 128 -31.71 24.40 -10.28
N SER A 129 -32.85 23.72 -10.42
CA SER A 129 -34.17 24.35 -10.32
C SER A 129 -34.69 24.49 -8.88
N GLY A 130 -34.04 23.86 -7.90
CA GLY A 130 -34.49 23.85 -6.50
C GLY A 130 -35.74 23.00 -6.27
N ALA A 131 -36.04 22.05 -7.17
CA ALA A 131 -37.20 21.19 -7.04
C ALA A 131 -37.07 20.27 -5.82
N THR A 132 -38.08 20.28 -4.95
CA THR A 132 -38.10 19.50 -3.69
C THR A 132 -38.60 18.07 -3.87
N LEU A 133 -39.19 17.73 -5.02
CA LEU A 133 -39.74 16.40 -5.29
C LEU A 133 -39.53 15.99 -6.76
N LEU A 134 -39.10 14.74 -6.97
CA LEU A 134 -38.91 14.14 -8.30
C LEU A 134 -39.78 12.90 -8.44
N VAL A 135 -40.58 12.86 -9.51
CA VAL A 135 -41.45 11.73 -9.85
C VAL A 135 -40.70 10.81 -10.81
N ARG A 136 -40.78 9.50 -10.57
CA ARG A 136 -40.25 8.48 -11.48
C ARG A 136 -41.23 8.31 -12.64
N SER A 137 -40.74 8.34 -13.87
CA SER A 137 -41.51 8.04 -15.08
C SER A 137 -41.72 6.54 -15.28
#